data_AF-A0A1V4SFS1-F1
#
_entry.id   AF-A0A1V4SFS1-F1
#
_cell.length_a   1.000
_cell.length_b   1.000
_cell.length_c   1.000
_cell.angle_alpha   90.00
_cell.angle_beta   90.00
_cell.angle_gamma   90.00
#
_symmetry.space_group_name_H-M   'P 1'
#
loop_
_entity.id
_entity.type
_entity.pdbx_description
1 polymer ?
#
loop_
_entity_poly.entity_id
_entity_poly.type
_entity_poly.pdbx_seq_one_letter_code
_entity_poly.pdbx_strand_id
1 'polypeptide(L)'
;MRGSVLDNLTWEGNSKKMFKLVLDAVPSIFLGLVKHEIQDWLVKNQVTVVTEELCLKMFKEKAPKGMIEKLTPKLESLKTK
;
A
#
# COMPACT_ATOMS: atom_id res chain seq x y z
N MET A 1 -8.70 -20.08 -11.15
CA MET A 1 -8.36 -19.21 -10.01
C MET A 1 -7.55 -18.04 -10.54
N ARG A 2 -8.09 -16.80 -10.57
CA ARG A 2 -7.26 -15.63 -10.89
C ARG A 2 -6.49 -15.27 -9.62
N GLY A 3 -5.16 -15.40 -9.65
CA GLY A 3 -4.31 -14.85 -8.60
C GLY A 3 -4.57 -13.35 -8.45
N SER A 4 -4.44 -12.83 -7.23
CA SER A 4 -4.63 -11.40 -7.00
C SER A 4 -3.53 -10.64 -7.75
N VAL A 5 -3.81 -9.43 -8.25
CA VAL A 5 -2.79 -8.59 -8.92
C VAL A 5 -1.56 -8.42 -8.03
N LEU A 6 -1.75 -8.42 -6.71
CA LEU A 6 -0.70 -8.29 -5.69
C LEU A 6 0.27 -9.48 -5.66
N ASP A 7 -0.17 -10.65 -6.13
CA ASP A 7 0.63 -11.88 -6.16
C ASP A 7 1.65 -11.87 -7.31
N ASN A 8 1.41 -11.03 -8.33
CA ASN A 8 2.27 -10.88 -9.51
C ASN A 8 3.24 -9.68 -9.40
N LEU A 9 3.27 -8.99 -8.25
CA LEU A 9 4.14 -7.83 -8.05
C LEU A 9 5.48 -8.24 -7.47
N THR A 10 6.54 -7.59 -7.97
CA THR A 10 7.85 -7.61 -7.33
C THR A 10 7.86 -6.60 -6.19
N TRP A 11 8.15 -7.07 -4.98
CA TRP A 11 8.23 -6.22 -3.79
C TRP A 11 9.70 -5.97 -3.46
N GLU A 12 10.11 -4.70 -3.39
CA GLU A 12 11.48 -4.32 -3.05
C GLU A 12 11.60 -3.81 -1.61
N GLY A 13 12.70 -4.15 -0.93
CA GLY A 13 12.95 -3.72 0.46
C GLY A 13 11.84 -4.14 1.41
N ASN A 14 11.40 -3.23 2.28
CA ASN A 14 10.30 -3.42 3.22
C ASN A 14 8.92 -3.04 2.64
N SER A 15 8.80 -2.80 1.33
CA SER A 15 7.52 -2.40 0.70
C SER A 15 6.36 -3.34 1.03
N LYS A 16 6.58 -4.65 1.03
CA LYS A 16 5.55 -5.65 1.40
C LYS A 16 5.07 -5.51 2.85
N LYS A 17 6.00 -5.22 3.76
CA LYS A 17 5.70 -5.02 5.19
C LYS A 17 4.99 -3.68 5.41
N MET A 18 5.43 -2.63 4.73
CA MET A 18 4.81 -1.31 4.74
C MET A 18 3.37 -1.37 4.21
N PHE A 19 3.16 -2.07 3.10
CA PHE A 19 1.84 -2.31 2.52
C PHE A 19 0.91 -3.04 3.48
N LYS A 20 1.42 -4.07 4.15
CA LYS A 20 0.65 -4.79 5.17
C LYS A 20 0.24 -3.87 6.32
N LEU A 21 1.12 -3.01 6.81
CA LEU A 21 0.77 -2.06 7.87
C LEU A 21 -0.27 -1.02 7.45
N VAL A 22 -0.21 -0.57 6.19
CA VAL A 22 -1.26 0.28 5.62
C VAL A 22 -2.60 -0.45 5.68
N LEU A 23 -2.64 -1.71 5.25
CA LEU A 23 -3.86 -2.52 5.29
C LEU A 23 -4.33 -2.84 6.72
N ASP A 24 -3.42 -3.09 7.65
CA ASP A 24 -3.73 -3.37 9.07
C ASP A 24 -4.30 -2.12 9.78
N ALA A 25 -3.98 -0.93 9.28
CA ALA A 25 -4.54 0.31 9.79
C ALA A 25 -5.92 0.65 9.22
N VAL A 26 -6.34 -0.02 8.15
CA VAL A 26 -7.66 0.15 7.55
C VAL A 26 -8.68 -0.66 8.36
N PRO A 27 -9.82 -0.08 8.78
CA PRO A 27 -10.88 -0.83 9.42
C PRO A 27 -11.33 -2.00 8.54
N SER A 28 -11.54 -3.18 9.14
CA SER A 28 -11.83 -4.43 8.43
C SER A 28 -13.00 -4.33 7.43
N ILE A 29 -14.01 -3.51 7.75
CA ILE A 29 -15.19 -3.24 6.90
C ILE A 29 -14.79 -2.62 5.55
N PHE A 30 -13.72 -1.81 5.51
CA PHE A 30 -13.23 -1.15 4.30
C PHE A 30 -12.08 -1.89 3.61
N LEU A 31 -11.56 -2.95 4.23
CA LEU A 31 -10.32 -3.60 3.81
C LEU A 31 -10.43 -4.23 2.41
N GLY A 32 -11.60 -4.79 2.08
CA GLY A 32 -11.89 -5.29 0.72
C GLY A 32 -11.93 -4.18 -0.33
N LEU A 33 -12.60 -3.08 -0.04
CA LEU A 33 -12.70 -1.92 -0.93
C LEU A 33 -11.32 -1.29 -1.17
N VAL A 34 -10.54 -1.09 -0.11
CA VAL A 34 -9.19 -0.51 -0.22
C VAL A 34 -8.26 -1.43 -1.01
N LYS A 35 -8.32 -2.75 -0.81
CA LYS A 35 -7.54 -3.70 -1.62
C LYS A 35 -7.90 -3.59 -3.10
N HIS A 36 -9.18 -3.48 -3.43
CA HIS A 36 -9.64 -3.34 -4.81
C HIS A 36 -9.14 -2.03 -5.45
N GLU A 37 -9.32 -0.89 -4.78
CA GLU A 37 -8.85 0.43 -5.23
C GLU A 37 -7.33 0.43 -5.50
N ILE A 38 -6.55 -0.20 -4.62
CA ILE A 38 -5.11 -0.33 -4.80
C ILE A 38 -4.79 -1.20 -6.01
N GLN A 39 -5.45 -2.35 -6.15
CA GLN A 39 -5.26 -3.24 -7.31
C GLN A 39 -5.58 -2.52 -8.62
N ASP A 40 -6.69 -1.78 -8.68
CA ASP A 40 -7.07 -0.98 -9.84
C ASP A 40 -6.03 0.09 -10.15
N TRP A 41 -5.52 0.78 -9.13
CA TRP A 41 -4.47 1.78 -9.30
C TRP A 41 -3.18 1.17 -9.84
N LEU A 42 -2.75 0.01 -9.33
CA LEU A 42 -1.56 -0.70 -9.80
C LEU A 42 -1.71 -1.13 -11.27
N VAL A 43 -2.87 -1.66 -11.64
CA VAL A 43 -3.18 -2.04 -13.04
C VAL A 43 -3.18 -0.80 -13.94
N LYS A 44 -3.86 0.27 -13.53
CA LYS A 44 -3.96 1.53 -14.30
C LYS A 44 -2.59 2.17 -14.54
N ASN A 45 -1.70 2.10 -13.56
CA ASN A 45 -0.36 2.67 -13.64
C ASN A 45 0.70 1.67 -14.15
N GLN A 46 0.28 0.46 -14.57
CA GLN A 46 1.15 -0.62 -15.04
C GLN A 46 2.33 -0.92 -14.09
N VAL A 47 2.07 -0.84 -12.78
CA VAL A 47 3.08 -1.07 -11.76
C VAL A 47 3.36 -2.56 -11.67
N THR A 48 4.62 -2.93 -11.91
CA THR A 48 5.13 -4.29 -11.73
C THR A 48 6.04 -4.41 -10.51
N VAL A 49 6.66 -3.30 -10.10
CA VAL A 49 7.56 -3.21 -8.94
C VAL A 49 6.98 -2.25 -7.91
N VAL A 50 6.78 -2.74 -6.70
CA VAL A 50 6.31 -1.93 -5.57
C VAL A 50 7.48 -1.61 -4.65
N THR A 51 7.74 -0.32 -4.47
CA THR A 51 8.75 0.21 -3.55
C THR A 51 8.09 0.84 -2.33
N GLU A 52 8.88 1.09 -1.28
CA GLU A 52 8.44 1.77 -0.07
C GLU A 52 7.92 3.19 -0.37
N GLU A 53 8.55 3.89 -1.31
CA GLU A 53 8.11 5.20 -1.76
C GLU A 53 6.75 5.16 -2.45
N LEU A 54 6.52 4.14 -3.29
CA LEU A 54 5.24 3.96 -3.95
C LEU A 54 4.12 3.69 -2.94
N CYS A 55 4.39 2.85 -1.93
CA CYS A 55 3.44 2.60 -0.84
C CYS A 55 3.11 3.89 -0.06
N LEU A 56 4.12 4.68 0.28
CA LEU A 56 3.93 5.97 0.95
C LEU A 56 3.15 6.96 0.10
N LYS A 57 3.45 7.04 -1.21
CA LYS A 57 2.75 7.92 -2.14
C LYS A 57 1.28 7.55 -2.24
N MET A 58 0.96 6.28 -2.49
CA MET A 58 -0.43 5.80 -2.54
C MET A 58 -1.17 6.08 -1.23
N PHE A 59 -0.52 5.82 -0.09
CA PHE A 59 -1.11 6.09 1.22
C PHE A 59 -1.40 7.58 1.42
N LYS A 60 -0.45 8.47 1.10
CA LYS A 60 -0.63 9.93 1.23
C LYS A 60 -1.67 10.49 0.25
N GLU A 61 -1.85 9.89 -0.92
CA GLU A 61 -2.85 10.33 -1.91
C GLU A 61 -4.28 9.89 -1.57
N LYS A 62 -4.45 8.75 -0.89
CA LYS A 62 -5.76 8.10 -0.71
C LYS A 62 -6.28 8.11 0.73
N ALA A 63 -5.41 8.23 1.73
CA ALA A 63 -5.82 8.14 3.13
C ALA A 63 -6.38 9.47 3.67
N PRO A 64 -7.32 9.43 4.63
CA PRO A 64 -7.75 10.62 5.35
C PRO A 64 -6.59 11.28 6.10
N LYS A 65 -6.58 12.62 6.18
CA LYS A 65 -5.50 13.41 6.81
C LYS A 65 -5.11 12.92 8.21
N GLY A 66 -6.09 12.58 9.06
CA GLY A 66 -5.83 12.08 10.42
C GLY A 66 -5.16 10.70 10.47
N MET A 67 -5.31 9.86 9.44
CA MET A 67 -4.54 8.61 9.31
C MET A 67 -3.13 8.89 8.81
N ILE A 68 -2.99 9.81 7.84
CA ILE A 68 -1.69 10.22 7.31
C ILE A 68 -0.79 10.68 8.44
N GLU A 69 -1.25 11.58 9.29
CA GLU A 69 -0.47 12.13 10.41
C GLU A 69 -0.03 11.04 11.42
N LYS A 70 -0.88 10.03 11.67
CA LYS A 70 -0.60 8.97 12.64
C LYS A 70 0.29 7.85 12.12
N LEU A 71 0.15 7.49 10.85
CA LEU A 71 0.82 6.31 10.26
C LEU A 71 2.08 6.69 9.49
N THR A 72 2.16 7.90 8.93
CA THR A 72 3.34 8.34 8.17
C THR A 72 4.64 8.15 8.95
N PRO A 73 4.77 8.51 10.23
CA PRO A 73 6.01 8.28 10.98
C PRO A 73 6.40 6.80 11.09
N LYS A 74 5.42 5.90 11.26
CA LYS A 74 5.64 4.45 11.35
C LYS A 74 5.99 3.83 10.00
N LEU A 75 5.44 4.37 8.92
CA LEU A 75 5.76 3.94 7.57
C LEU A 75 7.16 4.45 7.20
N GLU A 76 7.46 5.73 7.43
CA GLU A 76 8.76 6.31 7.16
C GLU A 76 9.89 5.62 7.96
N SER A 77 9.64 5.15 9.19
CA SER A 77 10.62 4.36 9.94
C SER A 77 10.91 2.98 9.35
N LEU A 78 10.12 2.52 8.38
CA LEU A 78 10.36 1.27 7.66
C LEU A 78 11.14 1.47 6.37
N LYS A 79 11.43 2.72 5.99
CA LYS A 79 12.28 2.99 4.85
C LYS A 79 13.64 2.33 5.05
N THR A 80 14.08 1.55 4.07
CA THR A 80 15.40 0.90 4.07
C THR A 80 16.38 1.55 3.12
N LYS A 81 15.90 2.45 2.27
CA LYS A 81 16.68 3.30 1.37
C LYS A 81 16.08 4.70 1.33
#